data_AF-A0AAW2SWV6-F1
#
_entry.id   AF-A0AAW2SWV6-F1
#
_cell.length_a   1.000
_cell.length_b   1.000
_cell.length_c   1.000
_cell.angle_alpha   90.00
_cell.angle_beta   90.00
_cell.angle_gamma   90.00
#
_symmetry.space_group_name_H-M   'P 1'
#
loop_
_entity.id
_entity.type
_entity.pdbx_description
1 polymer ?
#
loop_
_entity_poly.entity_id
_entity_poly.type
_entity_poly.pdbx_seq_one_letter_code
_entity_poly.pdbx_strand_id
1 'polypeptide(L)'
;MQGMVPWYSVIVNYLVAHTLPTDLSRAQKDKVKSEAKYYVWDDPYLWRFCSDQVVRRCVPNDEHNSVLTFCHNFACGGHFGPKRTARKILWVHSHHLVDFHIYSCCDYVSKWVEAKATRTDDSAAVIGFVKSHIFNRFGVPRAIISDQGSHFCNRAVGTLFKKYGVPTVWQQPIIHRPMAKLKCQIVK
;
A
#
# COMPACT_ATOMS: atom_id res chain seq x y z
N MET A 1 28.66 10.04 -21.70
CA MET A 1 27.48 9.21 -21.33
C MET A 1 26.50 10.13 -20.64
N GLN A 2 25.44 10.55 -21.34
CA GLN A 2 24.39 11.38 -20.73
C GLN A 2 23.60 10.44 -19.81
N GLY A 3 23.89 10.47 -18.52
CA GLY A 3 23.15 9.68 -17.53
C GLY A 3 21.67 10.01 -17.71
N MET A 4 20.84 9.00 -17.96
CA MET A 4 19.42 9.15 -18.22
C MET A 4 18.79 9.74 -16.95
N VAL A 5 18.68 11.07 -16.91
CA VAL A 5 18.16 11.77 -15.74
C VAL A 5 16.74 11.25 -15.52
N PRO A 6 16.38 10.76 -14.31
CA PRO A 6 15.05 10.22 -14.05
C PRO A 6 13.98 11.22 -14.48
N TRP A 7 12.88 10.73 -15.06
CA TRP A 7 11.79 11.55 -15.58
C TRP A 7 11.22 12.53 -14.54
N TYR A 8 11.34 12.18 -13.26
CA TYR A 8 10.84 12.95 -12.12
C TYR A 8 11.86 13.92 -11.50
N SER A 9 13.10 13.98 -12.01
CA SER A 9 14.17 14.81 -11.48
C SER A 9 13.79 16.29 -11.33
N VAL A 10 13.06 16.83 -12.30
CA VAL A 10 12.59 18.24 -12.27
C VAL A 10 11.64 18.47 -11.08
N ILE A 11 10.77 17.51 -10.78
CA ILE A 11 9.86 17.58 -9.63
C ILE A 11 10.65 17.48 -8.33
N VAL A 12 11.60 16.54 -8.23
CA VAL A 12 12.42 16.36 -7.02
C VAL A 12 13.29 17.58 -6.73
N ASN A 13 13.95 18.14 -7.75
CA ASN A 13 14.76 19.35 -7.60
C ASN A 13 13.91 20.53 -7.11
N TYR A 14 12.68 20.66 -7.63
CA TYR A 14 11.75 21.68 -7.15
C TYR A 14 11.26 21.44 -5.72
N LEU A 15 11.02 20.19 -5.33
CA LEU A 15 10.60 19.84 -3.97
C LEU A 15 11.71 20.06 -2.93
N VAL A 16 12.96 19.75 -3.28
CA VAL A 16 14.11 19.81 -2.36
C VAL A 16 14.77 21.19 -2.33
N ALA A 17 15.05 21.76 -3.50
CA ALA A 17 15.83 22.98 -3.63
C ALA A 17 15.01 24.20 -4.07
N HIS A 18 13.73 24.02 -4.38
CA HIS A 18 12.86 25.06 -4.96
C HIS A 18 13.41 25.70 -6.25
N THR A 19 14.26 24.95 -6.96
CA THR A 19 14.85 25.36 -8.22
C THR A 19 14.12 24.72 -9.41
N LEU A 20 14.02 25.47 -10.50
CA LEU A 20 13.53 24.97 -11.78
C LEU A 20 14.55 25.31 -12.87
N PRO A 21 14.75 24.43 -13.86
CA PRO A 21 15.61 24.73 -14.99
C PRO A 21 15.23 26.05 -15.68
N THR A 22 16.22 26.83 -16.08
CA THR A 22 16.03 28.17 -16.65
C THR A 22 15.46 28.13 -18.06
N ASP A 23 15.73 27.05 -18.79
CA ASP A 23 15.26 26.74 -20.14
C ASP A 23 13.75 26.44 -20.23
N LEU A 24 13.08 26.19 -19.10
CA LEU A 24 11.63 25.99 -19.09
C LEU A 24 10.89 27.31 -19.32
N SER A 25 9.91 27.28 -20.23
CA SER A 25 8.92 28.34 -20.41
C SER A 25 8.10 28.56 -19.13
N ARG A 26 7.48 29.74 -19.01
CA ARG A 26 6.63 30.07 -17.85
C ARG A 26 5.50 29.05 -17.64
N ALA A 27 4.84 28.65 -18.72
CA ALA A 27 3.78 27.64 -18.68
C ALA A 27 4.28 26.27 -18.18
N GLN A 28 5.48 25.84 -18.59
CA GLN A 28 6.08 24.59 -18.10
C GLN A 28 6.43 24.68 -16.61
N LYS A 29 6.98 25.82 -16.15
CA LYS A 29 7.27 26.05 -14.73
C LYS A 29 6.01 25.98 -13.89
N ASP A 30 4.94 26.64 -14.30
CA ASP A 30 3.66 26.63 -13.58
C ASP A 30 3.02 25.24 -13.56
N LYS A 31 3.16 24.47 -14.65
CA LYS A 31 2.75 23.05 -14.69
C LYS A 31 3.51 22.23 -13.65
N VAL A 32 4.83 22.32 -13.58
CA VAL A 32 5.64 21.58 -12.59
C VAL A 32 5.23 21.95 -11.18
N LYS A 33 5.05 23.25 -10.88
CA LYS A 33 4.61 23.72 -9.56
C LYS A 33 3.22 23.16 -9.18
N SER A 34 2.31 23.08 -10.15
CA SER A 34 0.98 22.52 -9.95
C SER A 34 1.04 21.02 -9.68
N GLU A 35 1.83 20.28 -10.47
CA GLU A 35 1.99 18.83 -10.34
C GLU A 35 2.71 18.45 -9.04
N ALA A 36 3.75 19.20 -8.64
CA ALA A 36 4.54 18.94 -7.44
C ALA A 36 3.72 18.87 -6.15
N LYS A 37 2.56 19.54 -6.09
CA LYS A 37 1.62 19.48 -4.95
C LYS A 37 1.14 18.06 -4.63
N TYR A 38 1.15 17.19 -5.62
CA TYR A 38 0.71 15.80 -5.47
C TYR A 38 1.87 14.84 -5.18
N TYR A 39 3.07 15.34 -4.96
CA TYR A 39 4.24 14.51 -4.69
C TYR A 39 4.87 14.84 -3.35
N VAL A 40 5.51 13.85 -2.74
CA VAL A 40 6.40 14.02 -1.59
C VAL A 40 7.71 13.30 -1.87
N TRP A 41 8.81 13.99 -1.61
CA TRP A 41 10.16 13.43 -1.69
C TRP A 41 10.57 12.95 -0.30
N ASP A 42 10.93 11.67 -0.22
CA ASP A 42 11.45 11.02 0.98
C ASP A 42 12.63 10.15 0.54
N ASP A 43 13.83 10.72 0.61
CA ASP A 43 15.05 10.20 -0.01
C ASP A 43 15.26 8.70 0.28
N PRO A 44 15.51 7.85 -0.74
CA PRO A 44 15.73 8.16 -2.17
C PRO A 44 14.46 8.03 -3.04
N TYR A 45 13.27 8.06 -2.43
CA TYR A 45 12.02 7.71 -3.08
C TYR A 45 11.10 8.91 -3.29
N LEU A 46 10.52 8.97 -4.49
CA LEU A 46 9.43 9.89 -4.80
C LEU A 46 8.09 9.18 -4.62
N TRP A 47 7.15 9.85 -4.01
CA TRP A 47 5.81 9.35 -3.74
C TRP A 47 4.75 10.28 -4.34
N ARG A 48 3.63 9.71 -4.80
CA ARG A 48 2.50 10.45 -5.37
C ARG A 48 1.22 10.20 -4.57
N PHE A 49 0.53 11.28 -4.21
CA PHE A 49 -0.85 11.26 -3.73
C PHE A 49 -1.80 11.08 -4.91
N CYS A 50 -2.53 9.96 -4.94
CA CYS A 50 -3.50 9.68 -5.98
C CYS A 50 -4.92 10.11 -5.58
N SER A 51 -5.78 10.26 -6.58
CA SER A 51 -7.18 10.68 -6.39
C SER A 51 -8.00 9.71 -5.54
N ASP A 52 -7.63 8.44 -5.51
CA ASP A 52 -8.23 7.39 -4.67
C ASP A 52 -7.72 7.42 -3.22
N GLN A 53 -7.03 8.49 -2.81
CA GLN A 53 -6.48 8.69 -1.47
C GLN A 53 -5.37 7.69 -1.09
N VAL A 54 -4.83 6.95 -2.07
CA VAL A 54 -3.71 6.03 -1.87
C VAL A 54 -2.41 6.68 -2.32
N VAL A 55 -1.38 6.60 -1.47
CA VAL A 55 -0.04 7.08 -1.80
C VAL A 55 0.77 5.96 -2.44
N ARG A 56 1.40 6.26 -3.58
CA ARG A 56 2.14 5.28 -4.39
C ARG A 56 3.55 5.78 -4.66
N ARG A 57 4.55 4.92 -4.46
CA ARG A 57 5.92 5.21 -4.87
C ARG A 57 6.01 5.30 -6.40
N CYS A 58 6.67 6.33 -6.88
CA CYS A 58 7.08 6.49 -8.27
C CYS A 58 8.31 5.62 -8.52
N VAL A 59 8.20 4.70 -9.47
CA VAL A 59 9.27 3.76 -9.82
C VAL A 59 10.02 4.32 -11.03
N PRO A 60 11.35 4.48 -10.97
CA PRO A 60 12.14 4.82 -12.14
C PRO A 60 12.14 3.66 -13.15
N ASN A 61 12.35 3.98 -14.43
CA ASN A 61 12.14 3.03 -15.53
C ASN A 61 13.04 1.79 -15.46
N ASP A 62 14.26 1.95 -14.93
CA ASP A 62 15.24 0.89 -14.70
C ASP A 62 14.79 -0.12 -13.63
N GLU A 63 14.00 0.32 -12.64
CA GLU A 63 13.41 -0.55 -11.61
C GLU A 63 12.11 -1.25 -12.06
N HIS A 64 11.51 -0.89 -13.20
CA HIS A 64 10.21 -1.47 -13.62
C HIS A 64 10.29 -2.99 -13.78
N ASN A 65 11.34 -3.49 -14.43
CA ASN A 65 11.52 -4.92 -14.67
C ASN A 65 11.77 -5.69 -13.37
N SER A 66 12.61 -5.18 -12.48
CA SER A 66 12.91 -5.84 -11.20
C SER A 66 11.66 -5.90 -10.31
N VAL A 67 10.88 -4.82 -10.26
CA VAL A 67 9.59 -4.76 -9.57
C VAL A 67 8.60 -5.78 -10.13
N LEU A 68 8.48 -5.84 -11.46
CA LEU A 68 7.61 -6.80 -12.13
C LEU A 68 8.04 -8.23 -11.78
N THR A 69 9.31 -8.58 -12.01
CA THR A 69 9.87 -9.89 -11.70
C THR A 69 9.67 -10.25 -10.22
N PHE A 70 9.90 -9.33 -9.29
CA PHE A 70 9.64 -9.54 -7.87
C PHE A 70 8.17 -9.87 -7.60
N CYS A 71 7.24 -9.10 -8.17
CA CYS A 71 5.80 -9.32 -7.99
C CYS A 71 5.31 -10.65 -8.61
N HIS A 72 6.00 -11.12 -9.65
CA HIS A 72 5.77 -12.42 -10.28
C HIS A 72 6.35 -13.59 -9.46
N ASN A 73 7.51 -13.41 -8.80
CA ASN A 73 8.27 -14.50 -8.16
C ASN A 73 8.05 -14.66 -6.64
N PHE A 74 7.59 -13.64 -5.91
CA PHE A 74 7.45 -13.75 -4.44
C PHE A 74 6.23 -14.57 -3.98
N ALA A 75 6.29 -15.07 -2.73
CA ALA A 75 5.54 -16.18 -2.07
C ALA A 75 4.02 -16.35 -2.27
N CYS A 76 3.35 -15.48 -3.02
CA CYS A 76 2.03 -15.75 -3.61
C CYS A 76 2.19 -15.95 -5.13
N GLY A 77 3.11 -16.83 -5.53
CA GLY A 77 3.46 -17.15 -6.91
C GLY A 77 2.33 -17.86 -7.63
N GLY A 78 1.60 -17.11 -8.46
CA GLY A 78 0.62 -17.63 -9.39
C GLY A 78 0.72 -16.84 -10.69
N HIS A 79 0.43 -17.48 -11.82
CA HIS A 79 0.44 -16.86 -13.14
C HIS A 79 -0.79 -15.96 -13.28
N PHE A 80 -0.78 -14.83 -12.57
CA PHE A 80 -1.92 -13.92 -12.51
C PHE A 80 -1.89 -12.94 -13.68
N GLY A 81 -3.07 -12.65 -14.22
CA GLY A 81 -3.22 -11.64 -15.27
C GLY A 81 -2.84 -10.22 -14.81
N PRO A 82 -2.65 -9.28 -15.76
CA PRO A 82 -2.04 -7.96 -15.53
C PRO A 82 -2.68 -7.14 -14.41
N LYS A 83 -4.01 -7.24 -14.23
CA LYS A 83 -4.76 -6.52 -13.20
C LYS A 83 -4.36 -6.90 -11.76
N ARG A 84 -4.00 -8.17 -11.53
CA ARG A 84 -3.59 -8.67 -10.21
C ARG A 84 -2.12 -8.33 -9.92
N THR A 85 -1.25 -8.39 -10.93
CA THR A 85 0.14 -7.92 -10.84
C THR A 85 0.19 -6.43 -10.53
N ALA A 86 -0.59 -5.60 -11.23
CA ALA A 86 -0.69 -4.17 -10.95
C ALA A 86 -1.09 -3.88 -9.50
N ARG A 87 -2.05 -4.64 -8.94
CA ARG A 87 -2.48 -4.46 -7.54
C ARG A 87 -1.42 -4.86 -6.53
N LYS A 88 -0.64 -5.93 -6.80
CA LYS A 88 0.52 -6.29 -5.98
C LYS A 88 1.62 -5.23 -6.04
N ILE A 89 1.88 -4.66 -7.20
CA ILE A 89 2.80 -3.53 -7.37
C ILE A 89 2.32 -2.38 -6.49
N LEU A 90 1.06 -1.95 -6.63
CA LEU A 90 0.50 -0.89 -5.77
C LEU A 90 0.66 -1.19 -4.28
N TRP A 91 0.48 -2.44 -3.88
CA TRP A 91 0.66 -2.88 -2.51
C TRP A 91 2.11 -2.72 -2.06
N VAL A 92 3.07 -3.40 -2.73
CA VAL A 92 4.51 -3.38 -2.39
C VAL A 92 5.04 -1.95 -2.32
N HIS A 93 4.63 -1.08 -3.25
CA HIS A 93 5.09 0.30 -3.28
C HIS A 93 4.62 1.12 -2.09
N SER A 94 3.46 0.81 -1.48
CA SER A 94 2.99 1.53 -0.29
C SER A 94 3.70 1.12 1.02
N HIS A 95 4.57 0.10 1.03
CA HIS A 95 5.18 -0.48 2.26
C HIS A 95 6.24 0.36 2.98
N HIS A 96 6.65 1.49 2.40
CA HIS A 96 7.79 2.29 2.88
C HIS A 96 7.42 3.70 3.35
N LEU A 97 6.13 3.97 3.58
CA LEU A 97 5.67 5.25 4.14
C LEU A 97 5.94 5.29 5.65
N VAL A 98 6.87 6.12 6.10
CA VAL A 98 7.28 6.25 7.51
C VAL A 98 6.21 6.81 8.47
N ASP A 99 5.05 7.25 7.96
CA ASP A 99 3.97 7.83 8.78
C ASP A 99 2.60 7.13 8.62
N PHE A 100 2.53 5.97 7.95
CA PHE A 100 1.26 5.31 7.65
C PHE A 100 1.20 3.86 8.09
N HIS A 101 0.09 3.50 8.74
CA HIS A 101 -0.28 2.13 9.08
C HIS A 101 -1.03 1.49 7.92
N ILE A 102 -0.54 0.32 7.48
CA ILE A 102 -1.11 -0.42 6.36
C ILE A 102 -1.85 -1.64 6.89
N TYR A 103 -3.15 -1.68 6.64
CA TYR A 103 -3.97 -2.86 6.82
C TYR A 103 -3.97 -3.64 5.52
N SER A 104 -3.73 -4.95 5.58
CA SER A 104 -3.87 -5.81 4.41
C SER A 104 -4.55 -7.11 4.77
N CYS A 105 -5.42 -7.56 3.86
CA CYS A 105 -6.07 -8.85 3.94
C CYS A 105 -5.90 -9.65 2.66
N CYS A 106 -5.59 -10.93 2.78
CA CYS A 106 -5.49 -11.85 1.66
C CYS A 106 -6.57 -12.94 1.76
N ASP A 107 -7.35 -13.11 0.72
CA ASP A 107 -8.25 -14.26 0.57
C ASP A 107 -7.42 -15.55 0.45
N TYR A 108 -7.73 -16.52 1.31
CA TYR A 108 -6.93 -17.74 1.46
C TYR A 108 -6.89 -18.59 0.19
N VAL A 109 -8.02 -18.70 -0.53
CA VAL A 109 -8.17 -19.60 -1.70
C VAL A 109 -7.70 -18.90 -2.97
N SER A 110 -8.26 -17.74 -3.26
CA SER A 110 -8.00 -16.98 -4.49
C SER A 110 -6.70 -16.18 -4.46
N LYS A 111 -6.09 -16.05 -3.27
CA LYS A 111 -4.92 -15.19 -3.00
C LYS A 111 -5.16 -13.73 -3.35
N TRP A 112 -6.41 -13.29 -3.31
CA TRP A 112 -6.79 -11.91 -3.59
C TRP A 112 -6.43 -10.99 -2.42
N VAL A 113 -5.74 -9.89 -2.70
CA VAL A 113 -5.28 -8.94 -1.67
C VAL A 113 -6.10 -7.65 -1.69
N GLU A 114 -6.63 -7.28 -0.53
CA GLU A 114 -7.11 -5.93 -0.22
C GLU A 114 -6.13 -5.24 0.73
N ALA A 115 -5.98 -3.92 0.58
CA ALA A 115 -5.15 -3.14 1.47
C ALA A 115 -5.63 -1.71 1.59
N LYS A 116 -5.37 -1.10 2.74
CA LYS A 116 -5.68 0.29 3.05
C LYS A 116 -4.54 0.89 3.86
N ALA A 117 -3.98 1.99 3.37
CA ALA A 117 -3.08 2.83 4.15
C ALA A 117 -3.90 3.82 4.99
N THR A 118 -3.47 4.07 6.22
CA THR A 118 -4.13 4.96 7.17
C THR A 118 -3.09 5.69 8.00
N ARG A 119 -3.38 6.89 8.49
CA ARG A 119 -2.48 7.62 9.39
C ARG A 119 -2.61 7.17 10.85
N THR A 120 -3.62 6.37 11.19
CA THR A 120 -3.93 5.94 12.55
C THR A 120 -4.00 4.43 12.64
N ASP A 121 -3.53 3.88 13.75
CA ASP A 121 -3.54 2.45 14.09
C ASP A 121 -4.67 2.06 15.06
N ASP A 122 -5.71 2.89 15.14
CA ASP A 122 -6.81 2.69 16.08
C ASP A 122 -7.81 1.61 15.62
N SER A 123 -8.63 1.17 16.58
CA SER A 123 -9.66 0.15 16.33
C SER A 123 -10.72 0.56 15.30
N ALA A 124 -11.01 1.86 15.14
CA ALA A 124 -11.99 2.35 14.18
C ALA A 124 -11.46 2.23 12.75
N ALA A 125 -10.17 2.49 12.55
CA ALA A 125 -9.49 2.28 11.27
C ALA A 125 -9.52 0.81 10.84
N VAL A 126 -9.28 -0.12 11.77
CA VAL A 126 -9.39 -1.57 11.55
C VAL A 126 -10.82 -1.98 11.20
N ILE A 127 -11.81 -1.55 12.01
CA ILE A 127 -13.23 -1.86 11.77
C ILE A 127 -13.69 -1.32 10.42
N GLY A 128 -13.29 -0.09 10.07
CA GLY A 128 -13.59 0.53 8.79
C GLY A 128 -12.95 -0.21 7.62
N PHE A 129 -11.71 -0.68 7.77
CA PHE A 129 -11.09 -1.55 6.78
C PHE A 129 -11.89 -2.84 6.58
N VAL A 130 -12.19 -3.58 7.66
CA VAL A 130 -12.94 -4.84 7.58
C VAL A 130 -14.32 -4.65 6.96
N LYS A 131 -15.11 -3.68 7.44
CA LYS A 131 -16.46 -3.47 6.91
C LYS A 131 -16.44 -3.05 5.44
N SER A 132 -15.67 -2.01 5.10
CA SER A 132 -15.71 -1.42 3.77
C SER A 132 -14.99 -2.26 2.71
N HIS A 133 -13.88 -2.89 3.06
CA HIS A 133 -13.02 -3.57 2.08
C HIS A 133 -13.25 -5.08 2.06
N ILE A 134 -13.76 -5.65 3.16
CA ILE A 134 -14.01 -7.09 3.26
C ILE A 134 -15.51 -7.38 3.19
N PHE A 135 -16.28 -6.99 4.21
CA PHE A 135 -17.69 -7.40 4.31
C PHE A 135 -18.55 -6.86 3.17
N ASN A 136 -18.43 -5.57 2.86
CA ASN A 136 -19.22 -4.95 1.79
C ASN A 136 -18.84 -5.45 0.39
N ARG A 137 -17.60 -5.94 0.20
CA ARG A 137 -17.12 -6.38 -1.13
C ARG A 137 -17.31 -7.87 -1.38
N PHE A 138 -17.11 -8.68 -0.35
CA PHE A 138 -17.03 -10.14 -0.48
C PHE A 138 -18.04 -10.88 0.39
N GLY A 139 -18.83 -10.15 1.18
CA GLY A 139 -19.69 -10.73 2.21
C GLY A 139 -18.92 -11.04 3.50
N VAL A 140 -19.65 -11.62 4.45
CA VAL A 140 -19.10 -12.02 5.74
C VAL A 140 -18.25 -13.29 5.55
N PRO A 141 -16.96 -13.27 5.89
CA PRO A 141 -16.07 -14.41 5.72
C PRO A 141 -16.38 -15.51 6.75
N ARG A 142 -16.10 -16.77 6.39
CA ARG A 142 -16.23 -17.93 7.30
C ARG A 142 -15.24 -17.91 8.45
N ALA A 143 -14.08 -17.30 8.27
CA ALA A 143 -13.12 -17.03 9.34
C ALA A 143 -12.17 -15.90 8.94
N ILE A 144 -11.65 -15.20 9.93
CA ILE A 144 -10.53 -14.26 9.77
C ILE A 144 -9.35 -14.80 10.56
N ILE A 145 -8.21 -14.95 9.89
CA ILE A 145 -6.94 -15.37 10.49
C ILE A 145 -6.07 -14.12 10.70
N SER A 146 -5.53 -13.89 11.90
CA SER A 146 -4.64 -12.75 12.20
C SER A 146 -3.43 -13.18 13.04
N ASP A 147 -2.35 -12.41 12.95
CA ASP A 147 -1.08 -12.55 13.67
C ASP A 147 -1.11 -12.17 15.16
N GLN A 148 -2.29 -12.04 15.78
CA GLN A 148 -2.46 -11.62 17.18
C GLN A 148 -1.98 -10.20 17.50
N GLY A 149 -1.75 -9.35 16.50
CA GLY A 149 -1.44 -7.94 16.74
C GLY A 149 -2.50 -7.26 17.63
N SER A 150 -2.08 -6.40 18.57
CA SER A 150 -2.95 -5.70 19.53
C SER A 150 -4.11 -4.95 18.86
N HIS A 151 -3.94 -4.52 17.60
CA HIS A 151 -4.99 -3.83 16.84
C HIS A 151 -6.15 -4.76 16.39
N PHE A 152 -5.91 -6.06 16.20
CA PHE A 152 -6.97 -7.05 15.98
C PHE A 152 -7.44 -7.69 17.30
N CYS A 153 -6.54 -7.79 18.28
CA CYS A 153 -6.82 -8.28 19.63
C CYS A 153 -7.44 -7.22 20.56
N ASN A 154 -8.47 -6.51 20.12
CA ASN A 154 -9.16 -5.52 20.96
C ASN A 154 -10.67 -5.78 21.08
N ARG A 155 -11.29 -5.22 22.12
CA ARG A 155 -12.71 -5.43 22.45
C ARG A 155 -13.65 -4.95 21.33
N ALA A 156 -13.31 -3.86 20.65
CA ALA A 156 -14.15 -3.28 19.60
C ALA A 156 -14.21 -4.19 18.37
N VAL A 157 -13.05 -4.68 17.91
CA VAL A 157 -12.92 -5.62 16.80
C VAL A 157 -13.50 -6.98 17.16
N GLY A 158 -13.26 -7.47 18.39
CA GLY A 158 -13.88 -8.71 18.88
C GLY A 158 -15.41 -8.64 18.92
N THR A 159 -15.97 -7.49 19.34
CA THR A 159 -17.43 -7.24 19.30
C THR A 159 -17.95 -7.25 17.87
N LEU A 160 -17.21 -6.67 16.91
CA LEU A 160 -17.57 -6.70 15.50
C LEU A 160 -17.65 -8.15 15.00
N PHE A 161 -16.61 -8.94 15.20
CA PHE A 161 -16.57 -10.32 14.71
C PHE A 161 -17.66 -11.18 15.33
N LYS A 162 -17.91 -11.03 16.64
CA LYS A 162 -19.05 -11.69 17.30
C LYS A 162 -20.39 -11.27 16.70
N LYS A 163 -20.60 -9.97 16.43
CA LYS A 163 -21.84 -9.45 15.83
C LYS A 163 -22.14 -10.07 14.47
N TYR A 164 -21.11 -10.31 13.66
CA TYR A 164 -21.24 -10.91 12.33
C TYR A 164 -21.03 -12.43 12.33
N GLY A 165 -20.85 -13.08 13.49
CA GLY A 165 -20.62 -14.52 13.58
C GLY A 165 -19.32 -14.99 12.94
N VAL A 166 -18.29 -14.14 12.86
CA VAL A 166 -17.00 -14.46 12.25
C VAL A 166 -16.07 -15.05 13.32
N PRO A 167 -15.69 -16.33 13.22
CA PRO A 167 -14.64 -16.91 14.04
C PRO A 167 -13.30 -16.23 13.75
N THR A 168 -12.60 -15.83 14.81
CA THR A 168 -11.23 -15.32 14.71
C THR A 168 -10.27 -16.45 15.02
N VAL A 169 -9.38 -16.74 14.08
CA VAL A 169 -8.33 -17.75 14.23
C VAL A 169 -7.01 -17.02 14.39
N TRP A 170 -6.27 -17.37 15.43
CA TRP A 170 -4.98 -16.77 15.70
C TRP A 170 -3.87 -17.62 15.10
N GLN A 171 -2.97 -17.02 14.32
CA GLN A 171 -1.75 -17.72 13.93
C GLN A 171 -0.86 -17.94 15.15
N GLN A 172 -0.23 -19.11 15.21
CA GLN A 172 0.91 -19.36 16.10
C GLN A 172 2.07 -18.45 15.65
N PRO A 173 2.87 -17.88 16.58
CA PRO A 173 3.94 -16.94 16.23
C PRO A 173 4.98 -17.63 15.34
N ILE A 174 5.01 -17.28 14.05
CA ILE A 174 6.11 -17.65 13.16
C ILE A 174 7.19 -16.58 13.31
N ILE A 175 8.38 -16.99 13.73
CA ILE A 175 9.55 -16.12 13.99
C ILE A 175 10.01 -15.45 12.68
N HIS A 176 9.55 -14.23 12.37
CA HIS A 176 10.36 -13.26 11.60
C HIS A 176 9.92 -11.78 11.69
N ARG A 177 10.84 -11.00 12.28
CA ARG A 177 11.18 -9.55 12.19
C ARG A 177 10.13 -8.44 12.43
N PRO A 178 10.52 -7.37 13.14
CA PRO A 178 9.66 -6.26 13.52
C PRO A 178 9.44 -5.30 12.34
N MET A 179 8.19 -4.94 12.07
CA MET A 179 7.73 -3.63 11.60
C MET A 179 6.19 -3.71 11.49
N ALA A 180 5.48 -2.77 12.11
CA ALA A 180 4.02 -2.76 12.29
C ALA A 180 3.27 -2.96 10.96
N LYS A 181 2.83 -4.21 10.71
CA LYS A 181 2.09 -4.60 9.51
C LYS A 181 0.94 -5.48 9.94
N LEU A 182 -0.27 -4.95 9.94
CA LEU A 182 -1.45 -5.71 10.32
C LEU A 182 -1.86 -6.60 9.13
N LYS A 183 -1.59 -7.90 9.23
CA LYS A 183 -1.91 -8.88 8.19
C LYS A 183 -3.03 -9.78 8.67
N CYS A 184 -4.08 -9.90 7.89
CA CYS A 184 -5.08 -10.93 8.09
C CYS A 184 -5.35 -11.75 6.82
N GLN A 185 -5.90 -12.95 6.99
CA GLN A 185 -6.37 -13.78 5.90
C GLN A 185 -7.87 -14.02 6.04
N ILE A 186 -8.58 -13.99 4.91
CA ILE A 186 -9.99 -14.33 4.84
C ILE A 186 -10.14 -15.76 4.36
N VAL A 187 -10.90 -16.55 5.12
CA VAL A 187 -11.41 -17.83 4.64
C VAL A 187 -12.85 -17.60 4.17
N LYS A 188 -13.10 -17.78 2.88
CA LYS A 188 -14.45 -17.75 2.29
C LYS A 188 -15.15 -19.08 2.46
#